data_AF-A0A8J8C2L7-F1
#
_entry.id   AF-A0A8J8C2L7-F1
#
_cell.length_a   1.000
_cell.length_b   1.000
_cell.length_c   1.000
_cell.angle_alpha   90.00
_cell.angle_beta   90.00
_cell.angle_gamma   90.00
#
_symmetry.space_group_name_H-M   'P 1'
#
loop_
_entity.id
_entity.type
_entity.pdbx_description
1 polymer ?
#
loop_
_entity_poly.entity_id
_entity_poly.type
_entity_poly.pdbx_seq_one_letter_code
_entity_poly.pdbx_strand_id
1 'polypeptide(L)'
;MYPVLAEKRMLYLTPEGGTVFIGNLPLQRVNPTGASILELCNGKNTTDEICAALAEKYDDDIARVTRIVDQFLEKSKERGNIFLTEEPSEHPLICGNRELWVPYYVSVELTKKCDLHCIHCYAEAGPPPVDELPTERWLKVLNELYHLGTLTVNITGGDPLAHPDIFDVLDFCE
;
A
#
# COMPACT_ATOMS: atom_id res chain seq x y z
N MET A 1 21.88 -13.45 8.54
CA MET A 1 20.58 -12.97 9.07
C MET A 1 19.73 -12.48 7.92
N TYR A 2 18.45 -12.80 7.93
CA TYR A 2 17.49 -12.41 6.90
C TYR A 2 16.60 -11.28 7.45
N PRO A 3 16.79 -10.03 7.01
CA PRO A 3 15.87 -8.96 7.36
C PRO A 3 14.52 -9.15 6.69
N VAL A 4 13.47 -8.90 7.46
CA VAL A 4 12.08 -9.01 7.02
C VAL A 4 11.23 -7.93 7.68
N LEU A 5 10.28 -7.35 6.93
CA LEU A 5 9.29 -6.42 7.47
C LEU A 5 8.53 -7.05 8.64
N ALA A 6 8.35 -6.31 9.73
CA ALA A 6 7.63 -6.78 10.91
C ALA A 6 6.17 -7.12 10.59
N GLU A 7 5.56 -8.01 11.39
CA GLU A 7 4.16 -8.37 11.20
C GLU A 7 3.25 -7.12 11.15
N LYS A 8 2.27 -7.15 10.24
CA LYS A 8 1.36 -6.03 9.94
C LYS A 8 2.05 -4.76 9.45
N ARG A 9 3.35 -4.81 9.13
CA ARG A 9 4.01 -3.76 8.37
C ARG A 9 3.85 -4.00 6.88
N MET A 10 3.77 -2.90 6.17
CA MET A 10 3.66 -2.91 4.72
C MET A 10 4.49 -1.77 4.16
N LEU A 11 5.19 -2.01 3.06
CA LEU A 11 5.92 -0.97 2.34
C LEU A 11 5.07 -0.51 1.15
N TYR A 12 4.68 0.76 1.16
CA TYR A 12 4.03 1.43 0.05
C TYR A 12 5.05 2.22 -0.76
N LEU A 13 5.29 1.82 -2.00
CA LEU A 13 6.25 2.45 -2.90
C LEU A 13 5.65 3.66 -3.62
N THR A 14 6.47 4.69 -3.80
CA THR A 14 6.16 5.88 -4.60
C THR A 14 7.36 6.25 -5.48
N PRO A 15 7.18 7.14 -6.48
CA PRO A 15 8.31 7.63 -7.29
C PRO A 15 9.45 8.29 -6.47
N GLU A 16 9.13 8.83 -5.29
CA GLU A 16 10.10 9.50 -4.41
C GLU A 16 10.60 8.63 -3.25
N GLY A 17 10.24 7.35 -3.21
CA GLY A 17 10.73 6.40 -2.22
C GLY A 17 9.63 5.48 -1.72
N GLY A 18 9.29 5.58 -0.43
CA GLY A 18 8.25 4.74 0.12
C GLY A 18 7.77 5.17 1.49
N THR A 19 6.68 4.55 1.93
CA THR A 19 6.10 4.74 3.25
C THR A 19 5.88 3.37 3.89
N VAL A 20 6.40 3.19 5.10
CA VAL A 20 6.07 2.05 5.95
C VAL A 20 4.71 2.32 6.60
N PHE A 21 3.79 1.39 6.46
CA PHE A 21 2.47 1.38 7.06
C PHE A 21 2.39 0.38 8.21
N ILE A 22 1.48 0.62 9.16
CA ILE A 22 0.98 -0.36 10.12
C ILE A 22 -0.53 -0.52 9.92
N GLY A 23 -0.96 -1.66 9.38
CA GLY A 23 -2.30 -1.77 8.79
C GLY A 23 -2.51 -0.67 7.74
N ASN A 24 -3.54 0.17 7.90
CA ASN A 24 -3.86 1.26 6.97
C ASN A 24 -3.30 2.63 7.41
N LEU A 25 -2.44 2.67 8.44
CA LEU A 25 -1.88 3.91 8.97
C LEU A 25 -0.45 4.15 8.48
N PRO A 26 -0.14 5.30 7.86
CA PRO A 26 1.22 5.63 7.46
C PRO A 26 2.07 5.90 8.71
N LEU A 27 3.14 5.14 8.88
CA LEU A 27 4.02 5.22 10.04
C LEU A 27 5.28 6.05 9.76
N GLN A 28 5.97 5.76 8.65
CA GLN A 28 7.26 6.38 8.37
C GLN A 28 7.52 6.51 6.87
N ARG A 29 7.89 7.71 6.41
CA ARG A 29 8.44 7.89 5.06
C ARG A 29 9.92 7.53 5.01
N VAL A 30 10.33 6.93 3.90
CA VAL A 30 11.71 6.61 3.56
C VAL A 30 12.03 7.20 2.19
N ASN A 31 13.27 7.60 2.01
CA ASN A 31 13.77 8.07 0.72
C ASN A 31 13.94 6.89 -0.28
N PRO A 32 14.30 7.13 -1.55
CA PRO A 32 14.42 6.06 -2.55
C PRO A 32 15.40 4.93 -2.20
N THR A 33 16.52 5.28 -1.56
CA THR A 33 17.50 4.30 -1.10
C THR A 33 16.92 3.43 0.02
N GLY A 34 16.32 4.05 1.04
CA GLY A 34 15.68 3.34 2.14
C GLY A 34 14.53 2.45 1.68
N ALA A 35 13.71 2.90 0.72
CA ALA A 35 12.67 2.08 0.10
C ALA A 35 13.27 0.86 -0.60
N SER A 36 14.37 1.03 -1.34
CA SER A 36 15.05 -0.09 -2.01
C SER A 36 15.67 -1.08 -1.02
N ILE A 37 16.15 -0.61 0.14
CA ILE A 37 16.63 -1.50 1.21
C ILE A 37 15.46 -2.30 1.79
N LEU A 38 14.35 -1.64 2.15
CA LEU A 38 13.18 -2.31 2.74
C LEU A 38 12.48 -3.27 1.77
N GLU A 39 12.49 -2.98 0.47
CA GLU A 39 11.97 -3.86 -0.58
C GLU A 39 12.70 -5.21 -0.63
N LEU A 40 14.02 -5.19 -0.34
CA LEU A 40 14.84 -6.40 -0.24
C LEU A 40 14.79 -7.04 1.16
N CYS A 41 14.20 -6.37 2.16
CA CYS A 41 13.92 -6.94 3.49
C CYS A 41 12.67 -7.84 3.43
N ASN A 42 12.76 -8.92 2.64
CA ASN A 42 11.67 -9.83 2.32
C ASN A 42 11.73 -11.16 3.08
N GLY A 43 12.74 -11.36 3.94
CA GLY A 43 12.98 -12.61 4.64
C GLY A 43 13.67 -13.70 3.81
N LYS A 44 13.93 -13.45 2.52
CA LYS A 44 14.66 -14.35 1.60
C LYS A 44 16.09 -13.92 1.37
N ASN A 45 16.32 -12.61 1.30
CA ASN A 45 17.66 -12.06 1.13
C ASN A 45 18.37 -11.92 2.48
N THR A 46 19.63 -12.34 2.54
CA THR A 46 20.53 -12.03 3.65
C THR A 46 20.99 -10.57 3.58
N THR A 47 21.43 -10.02 4.70
CA THR A 47 22.03 -8.66 4.71
C THR A 47 23.16 -8.49 3.68
N ASP A 48 24.00 -9.51 3.49
CA ASP A 48 25.12 -9.46 2.54
C ASP A 48 24.62 -9.45 1.08
N GLU A 49 23.61 -10.25 0.76
CA GLU A 49 22.97 -10.25 -0.57
C GLU A 49 22.27 -8.91 -0.86
N ILE A 50 21.66 -8.29 0.15
CA ILE A 50 21.08 -6.94 0.02
C ILE A 50 22.18 -5.93 -0.30
N CYS A 51 23.29 -5.97 0.43
CA CYS A 51 24.43 -5.08 0.18
C CYS A 51 24.98 -5.26 -1.24
N ALA A 52 25.17 -6.52 -1.67
CA ALA A 52 25.67 -6.82 -3.01
C ALA A 52 24.73 -6.33 -4.11
N ALA A 53 23.42 -6.59 -3.98
CA ALA A 53 22.42 -6.15 -4.95
C ALA A 53 22.33 -4.62 -5.05
N LEU A 54 22.45 -3.90 -3.93
CA LEU A 54 22.42 -2.44 -3.93
C LEU A 54 23.73 -1.83 -4.44
N ALA A 55 24.88 -2.43 -4.15
CA ALA A 55 26.16 -1.98 -4.69
C ALA A 55 26.19 -2.10 -6.22
N GLU A 56 25.69 -3.21 -6.77
CA GLU A 56 25.52 -3.39 -8.21
C GLU A 56 24.51 -2.39 -8.80
N LYS A 57 23.34 -2.24 -8.18
CA LYS A 57 22.27 -1.33 -8.66
C LYS A 57 22.72 0.13 -8.76
N TYR A 58 23.52 0.59 -7.80
CA TYR A 58 23.96 1.99 -7.73
C TYR A 58 25.38 2.23 -8.24
N ASP A 59 26.08 1.19 -8.70
CA ASP A 59 27.49 1.25 -9.13
C ASP A 59 28.37 1.95 -8.06
N ASP A 60 28.29 1.49 -6.81
CA ASP A 60 28.98 2.09 -5.66
C ASP A 60 29.84 1.04 -4.92
N ASP A 61 30.80 1.52 -4.13
CA ASP A 61 31.71 0.67 -3.37
C ASP A 61 30.96 -0.17 -2.31
N ILE A 62 31.20 -1.49 -2.32
CA ILE A 62 30.51 -2.43 -1.43
C ILE A 62 30.71 -2.09 0.05
N ALA A 63 31.91 -1.66 0.45
CA ALA A 63 32.19 -1.35 1.86
C ALA A 63 31.44 -0.08 2.32
N ARG A 64 31.27 0.89 1.42
CA ARG A 64 30.41 2.06 1.66
C ARG A 64 28.93 1.67 1.74
N VAL A 65 28.44 0.85 0.81
CA VAL A 65 27.04 0.40 0.78
C VAL A 65 26.70 -0.40 2.02
N THR A 66 27.54 -1.36 2.41
CA THR A 66 27.35 -2.15 3.64
C THR A 66 27.20 -1.25 4.86
N ARG A 67 28.06 -0.23 5.02
CA ARG A 67 27.94 0.72 6.13
C ARG A 67 26.60 1.45 6.16
N ILE A 68 26.08 1.86 5.00
CA ILE A 68 24.80 2.57 4.88
C ILE A 68 23.64 1.61 5.20
N VAL A 69 23.68 0.41 4.63
CA VAL A 69 22.66 -0.63 4.82
C VAL A 69 22.59 -1.03 6.29
N ASP A 70 23.71 -1.35 6.93
CA ASP A 70 23.77 -1.74 8.33
C ASP A 70 23.20 -0.64 9.25
N GLN A 71 23.60 0.61 9.05
CA GLN A 71 23.08 1.75 9.81
C GLN A 71 21.57 1.93 9.61
N PHE A 72 21.07 1.68 8.40
CA PHE A 72 19.66 1.79 8.09
C PHE A 72 18.84 0.64 8.69
N LEU A 73 19.34 -0.60 8.60
CA LEU A 73 18.69 -1.79 9.16
C LEU A 73 18.61 -1.69 10.68
N GLU A 74 19.67 -1.26 11.36
CA GLU A 74 19.65 -1.12 12.83
C GLU A 74 18.60 -0.10 13.28
N LYS A 75 18.57 1.09 12.64
CA LYS A 75 17.53 2.10 12.92
C LYS A 75 16.12 1.60 12.59
N SER A 76 15.98 0.80 11.54
CA SER A 76 14.67 0.25 11.15
C SER A 76 14.19 -0.81 12.13
N LYS A 77 15.11 -1.59 12.68
CA LYS A 77 14.86 -2.57 13.76
C LYS A 77 14.49 -1.88 15.07
N GLU A 78 15.20 -0.84 15.48
CA GLU A 78 14.88 -0.03 16.66
C GLU A 78 13.45 0.56 16.60
N ARG A 79 12.99 0.90 15.39
CA ARG A 79 11.62 1.41 15.13
C ARG A 79 10.57 0.31 15.03
N GLY A 80 10.97 -0.96 15.07
CA GLY A 80 10.07 -2.10 14.87
C GLY A 80 9.48 -2.17 13.47
N ASN A 81 10.18 -1.65 12.45
CA ASN A 81 9.78 -1.80 11.05
C ASN A 81 10.21 -3.14 10.47
N ILE A 82 11.33 -3.68 10.95
CA ILE A 82 11.87 -4.97 10.52
C ILE A 82 12.29 -5.82 11.73
N PHE A 83 12.45 -7.11 11.50
CA PHE A 83 13.20 -8.02 12.37
C PHE A 83 14.24 -8.79 11.55
N LEU A 84 15.20 -9.39 12.23
CA LEU A 84 16.22 -10.23 11.62
C LEU A 84 15.94 -11.68 12.03
N THR A 85 15.80 -12.57 11.07
CA THR A 85 15.66 -14.01 11.33
C THR A 85 16.96 -14.76 11.04
N GLU A 86 17.16 -15.87 11.74
CA GLU A 86 18.27 -16.80 11.47
C GLU A 86 17.99 -17.67 10.24
N GLU A 87 16.72 -18.06 10.05
CA GLU A 87 16.24 -18.84 8.92
C GLU A 87 15.40 -17.97 7.96
N PRO A 88 15.33 -18.31 6.66
CA PRO A 88 14.47 -17.62 5.71
C PRO A 88 13.00 -17.61 6.12
N SER A 89 12.29 -16.54 5.82
CA SER A 89 10.84 -16.39 6.08
C SER A 89 10.14 -15.65 4.93
N GLU A 90 8.80 -15.66 4.91
CA GLU A 90 8.00 -14.98 3.88
C GLU A 90 6.90 -14.12 4.50
N HIS A 91 7.15 -12.82 4.65
CA HIS A 91 6.18 -11.88 5.24
C HIS A 91 6.06 -10.48 4.59
N PRO A 92 6.68 -10.13 3.45
CA PRO A 92 6.60 -8.75 2.99
C PRO A 92 5.28 -8.47 2.26
N LEU A 93 4.46 -7.59 2.84
CA LEU A 93 3.45 -6.87 2.08
C LEU A 93 4.12 -5.65 1.45
N ILE A 94 4.37 -5.70 0.15
CA ILE A 94 4.88 -4.58 -0.65
C ILE A 94 3.85 -4.24 -1.71
N CYS A 95 3.58 -2.95 -1.87
CA CYS A 95 2.52 -2.41 -2.70
C CYS A 95 2.91 -1.01 -3.20
N GLY A 96 2.01 -0.33 -3.89
CA GLY A 96 2.26 0.98 -4.50
C GLY A 96 2.99 0.85 -5.84
N ASN A 97 3.52 1.98 -6.32
CA ASN A 97 4.05 2.09 -7.67
C ASN A 97 5.25 3.04 -7.71
N ARG A 98 6.35 2.61 -8.35
CA ARG A 98 7.59 3.41 -8.46
C ARG A 98 7.57 4.42 -9.62
N GLU A 99 6.63 4.30 -10.53
CA GLU A 99 6.52 5.13 -11.74
C GLU A 99 5.38 6.15 -11.63
N LEU A 100 4.29 5.77 -10.95
CA LEU A 100 3.08 6.56 -10.83
C LEU A 100 2.78 6.96 -9.39
N TRP A 101 2.22 8.15 -9.21
CA TRP A 101 1.60 8.54 -7.94
C TRP A 101 0.21 7.94 -7.84
N VAL A 102 0.14 6.80 -7.17
CA VAL A 102 -1.12 6.13 -6.89
C VAL A 102 -1.61 6.58 -5.50
N PRO A 103 -2.90 6.79 -5.28
CA PRO A 103 -3.43 7.01 -3.95
C PRO A 103 -3.44 5.69 -3.18
N TYR A 104 -2.88 5.69 -1.97
CA TYR A 104 -3.00 4.54 -1.07
C TYR A 104 -4.43 4.37 -0.54
N TYR A 105 -5.22 5.44 -0.49
CA TYR A 105 -6.60 5.45 -0.03
C TYR A 105 -7.51 6.13 -1.05
N VAL A 106 -8.63 5.48 -1.40
CA VAL A 106 -9.62 6.02 -2.35
C VAL A 106 -11.02 5.91 -1.74
N SER A 107 -11.77 7.01 -1.71
CA SER A 107 -13.21 6.98 -1.43
C SER A 107 -13.99 6.77 -2.73
N VAL A 108 -14.85 5.76 -2.75
CA VAL A 108 -15.68 5.39 -3.89
C VAL A 108 -17.13 5.72 -3.56
N GLU A 109 -17.66 6.79 -4.15
CA GLU A 109 -19.09 7.10 -4.09
C GLU A 109 -19.84 6.15 -5.05
N LEU A 110 -20.22 4.98 -4.53
CA LEU A 110 -20.74 3.87 -5.33
C LEU A 110 -22.12 4.20 -5.95
N THR A 111 -22.94 4.92 -5.19
CA THR A 111 -24.29 5.33 -5.59
C THR A 111 -24.63 6.69 -5.01
N LYS A 112 -25.45 7.48 -5.72
CA LYS A 112 -26.07 8.67 -5.11
C LYS A 112 -27.38 8.32 -4.40
N LYS A 113 -27.87 7.09 -4.57
CA LYS A 113 -29.11 6.61 -3.97
C LYS A 113 -29.06 6.72 -2.45
N CYS A 114 -30.06 7.38 -1.85
CA CYS A 114 -30.25 7.43 -0.41
C CYS A 114 -31.73 7.62 -0.09
N ASP A 115 -32.23 6.88 0.90
CA ASP A 115 -33.63 7.04 1.36
C ASP A 115 -33.82 8.26 2.27
N LEU A 116 -32.72 8.88 2.73
CA LEU A 116 -32.71 10.06 3.59
C LEU A 116 -32.32 11.32 2.83
N HIS A 117 -32.78 12.47 3.34
CA HIS A 117 -32.53 13.80 2.76
C HIS A 117 -31.97 14.74 3.84
N CYS A 118 -30.78 14.43 4.34
CA CYS A 118 -30.16 15.16 5.44
C CYS A 118 -29.84 16.61 5.03
N ILE A 119 -30.21 17.58 5.86
CA ILE A 119 -30.00 19.03 5.58
C ILE A 119 -28.52 19.45 5.44
N HIS A 120 -27.60 18.60 5.90
CA HIS A 120 -26.15 18.80 5.85
C HIS A 120 -25.47 17.84 4.85
N CYS A 121 -26.21 17.18 3.96
CA CYS A 121 -25.65 16.26 2.98
C CYS A 121 -24.89 17.03 1.90
N TYR A 122 -23.55 16.92 1.89
CA TYR A 122 -22.72 17.59 0.87
C TYR A 122 -22.99 17.08 -0.55
N ALA A 123 -23.42 15.82 -0.69
CA ALA A 123 -23.65 15.16 -1.98
C ALA A 123 -25.06 15.41 -2.53
N GLU A 124 -25.96 16.03 -1.74
CA GLU A 124 -27.38 16.14 -2.05
C GLU A 124 -27.96 14.79 -2.50
N ALA A 125 -27.67 13.74 -1.73
CA ALA A 125 -28.09 12.38 -2.01
C ALA A 125 -29.61 12.24 -2.03
N GLY A 126 -30.11 11.27 -2.79
CA GLY A 126 -31.53 11.13 -3.08
C GLY A 126 -31.75 10.03 -4.11
N PRO A 127 -32.62 10.16 -5.11
CA PRO A 127 -32.72 9.20 -6.20
C PRO A 127 -31.40 9.09 -7.02
N PRO A 128 -31.05 7.89 -7.53
CA PRO A 128 -29.87 7.74 -8.37
C PRO A 128 -30.03 8.51 -9.70
N PRO A 129 -28.95 9.10 -10.24
CA PRO A 129 -28.99 9.74 -11.55
C PRO A 129 -29.10 8.70 -12.67
N VAL A 130 -29.49 9.15 -13.86
CA VAL A 130 -29.69 8.29 -15.04
C VAL A 130 -28.36 7.70 -15.53
N ASP A 131 -27.25 8.39 -15.27
CA ASP A 131 -25.89 8.07 -15.69
C ASP A 131 -25.00 7.53 -14.55
N GLU A 132 -25.60 6.96 -13.51
CA GLU A 132 -24.85 6.25 -12.46
C GLU A 132 -24.03 5.09 -13.06
N LEU A 133 -22.79 4.92 -12.57
CA LEU A 133 -21.90 3.88 -13.09
C LEU A 133 -22.49 2.49 -12.79
N PRO A 134 -22.56 1.59 -13.79
CA PRO A 134 -23.01 0.22 -13.54
C PRO A 134 -21.96 -0.58 -12.76
N THR A 135 -22.40 -1.60 -12.02
CA THR A 135 -21.57 -2.46 -11.18
C THR A 135 -20.36 -3.00 -11.92
N GLU A 136 -20.50 -3.47 -13.17
CA GLU A 136 -19.35 -4.05 -13.90
C GLU A 136 -18.25 -3.02 -14.21
N ARG A 137 -18.60 -1.73 -14.25
CA ARG A 137 -17.61 -0.66 -14.38
C ARG A 137 -16.91 -0.39 -13.06
N TRP A 138 -17.64 -0.40 -11.94
CA TRP A 138 -17.03 -0.26 -10.62
C TRP A 138 -16.04 -1.39 -10.32
N LEU A 139 -16.40 -2.64 -10.62
CA LEU A 139 -15.49 -3.78 -10.43
C LEU A 139 -14.19 -3.63 -11.24
N LYS A 140 -14.27 -3.09 -12.48
CA LYS A 140 -13.08 -2.78 -13.28
C LYS A 140 -12.22 -1.69 -12.64
N VAL A 141 -12.82 -0.62 -12.15
CA VAL A 141 -12.11 0.47 -11.46
C VAL A 141 -11.42 -0.06 -10.20
N LEU A 142 -12.11 -0.84 -9.38
CA LEU A 142 -11.55 -1.45 -8.17
C LEU A 142 -10.39 -2.39 -8.51
N ASN A 143 -10.52 -3.19 -9.57
CA ASN A 143 -9.43 -4.05 -10.05
C ASN A 143 -8.22 -3.25 -10.53
N GLU A 144 -8.44 -2.15 -11.26
CA GLU A 144 -7.37 -1.25 -11.70
C GLU A 144 -6.66 -0.60 -10.51
N LEU A 145 -7.40 -0.11 -9.52
CA LEU A 145 -6.84 0.45 -8.29
C LEU A 145 -5.98 -0.58 -7.53
N TYR A 146 -6.45 -1.82 -7.41
CA TYR A 146 -5.70 -2.91 -6.79
C TYR A 146 -4.37 -3.15 -7.52
N HIS A 147 -4.39 -3.30 -8.86
CA HIS A 147 -3.18 -3.52 -9.64
C HIS A 147 -2.23 -2.33 -9.68
N LEU A 148 -2.74 -1.11 -9.56
CA LEU A 148 -1.92 0.10 -9.41
C LEU A 148 -1.28 0.18 -8.00
N GLY A 149 -1.76 -0.60 -7.05
CA GLY A 149 -1.21 -0.69 -5.71
C GLY A 149 -1.92 0.17 -4.67
N THR A 150 -3.17 0.59 -4.90
CA THR A 150 -4.01 1.21 -3.86
C THR A 150 -4.22 0.21 -2.70
N LEU A 151 -4.16 0.72 -1.47
CA LEU A 151 -4.20 -0.11 -0.26
C LEU A 151 -5.58 -0.26 0.34
N THR A 152 -6.38 0.78 0.26
CA THR A 152 -7.67 0.84 0.93
C THR A 152 -8.64 1.58 0.07
N VAL A 153 -9.82 0.99 -0.09
CA VAL A 153 -10.98 1.65 -0.65
C VAL A 153 -12.01 1.86 0.44
N ASN A 154 -12.67 3.00 0.42
CA ASN A 154 -13.80 3.31 1.29
C ASN A 154 -15.05 3.43 0.44
N ILE A 155 -15.95 2.46 0.59
CA ILE A 155 -17.23 2.44 -0.15
C ILE A 155 -18.21 3.38 0.55
N THR A 156 -18.65 4.40 -0.18
CA THR A 156 -19.49 5.49 0.30
C THR A 156 -20.49 5.92 -0.79
N GLY A 157 -21.06 7.12 -0.70
CA GLY A 157 -22.05 7.66 -1.62
C GLY A 157 -23.19 8.34 -0.87
N GLY A 158 -24.42 8.15 -1.34
CA GLY A 158 -25.63 8.40 -0.58
C GLY A 158 -25.74 7.45 0.61
N ASP A 159 -26.50 6.37 0.43
CA ASP A 159 -26.40 5.18 1.28
C ASP A 159 -25.80 4.03 0.44
N PRO A 160 -24.56 3.59 0.70
CA PRO A 160 -23.94 2.51 -0.07
C PRO A 160 -24.75 1.21 0.01
N LEU A 161 -25.49 0.98 1.11
CA LEU A 161 -26.36 -0.20 1.24
C LEU A 161 -27.61 -0.12 0.35
N ALA A 162 -27.93 1.05 -0.19
CA ALA A 162 -29.04 1.23 -1.12
C ALA A 162 -28.68 0.82 -2.57
N HIS A 163 -27.39 0.61 -2.87
CA HIS A 163 -26.92 0.12 -4.17
C HIS A 163 -27.37 -1.35 -4.35
N PRO A 164 -27.96 -1.72 -5.50
CA PRO A 164 -28.57 -3.05 -5.69
C PRO A 164 -27.58 -4.22 -5.54
N ASP A 165 -26.34 -4.02 -5.97
CA ASP A 165 -25.31 -5.07 -5.98
C ASP A 165 -24.20 -4.80 -4.94
N ILE A 166 -24.53 -4.14 -3.82
CA ILE A 166 -23.53 -3.77 -2.80
C ILE A 166 -22.74 -4.99 -2.28
N PHE A 167 -23.41 -6.12 -2.06
CA PHE A 167 -22.74 -7.32 -1.54
C PHE A 167 -21.76 -7.91 -2.56
N ASP A 168 -22.09 -7.91 -3.85
CA ASP A 168 -21.16 -8.36 -4.90
C ASP A 168 -19.90 -7.46 -4.95
N VAL A 169 -20.07 -6.15 -4.71
CA VAL A 169 -18.94 -5.21 -4.65
C VAL A 169 -18.06 -5.45 -3.41
N LEU A 170 -18.67 -5.73 -2.26
CA LEU A 170 -17.94 -6.03 -1.03
C LEU A 170 -17.19 -7.36 -1.12
N ASP A 171 -17.84 -8.42 -1.62
CA ASP A 171 -17.25 -9.73 -1.83
C ASP A 171 -16.08 -9.66 -2.84
N PHE A 172 -16.16 -8.76 -3.83
CA PHE A 172 -15.05 -8.51 -4.75
C PHE A 172 -13.82 -7.87 -4.07
N CYS A 173 -14.01 -7.15 -2.97
CA CYS A 173 -12.94 -6.42 -2.27
C CYS A 173 -12.30 -7.21 -1.11
N GLU A 174 -12.82 -8.39 -0.76
CA GLU A 174 -12.24 -9.27 0.27
C GLU A 174 -10.91 -9.92 -0.18
#